data_AF-A0A6L3X5B3-F1
#
_entry.id   AF-A0A6L3X5B3-F1
#
_cell.length_a   1.000
_cell.length_b   1.000
_cell.length_c   1.000
_cell.angle_alpha   90.00
_cell.angle_beta   90.00
_cell.angle_gamma   90.00
#
_symmetry.space_group_name_H-M   'P 1'
#
loop_
_entity.id
_entity.type
_entity.pdbx_description
1 polymer ?
#
loop_
_entity_poly.entity_id
_entity_poly.type
_entity_poly.pdbx_seq_one_letter_code
_entity_poly.pdbx_strand_id
1 'polypeptide(L)' 'IRDGAKVVANCLLSPQAQIRKANPAVWGDPSVLDGEKLPAKAAKQLSAFTPSGMPDVLPEPHAAWVNALEQEWLRRYGTR' A
#
# COMPACT_ATOMS: atom_id res chain seq x y z
N ILE A 1 23.73 7.59 -3.12
CA ILE A 1 22.28 7.46 -3.42
C ILE A 1 21.69 6.16 -2.84
N ARG A 2 22.34 4.99 -3.01
CA ARG A 2 21.81 3.69 -2.55
C ARG A 2 21.53 3.59 -1.05
N ASP A 3 22.39 4.15 -0.19
CA ASP A 3 22.20 4.07 1.26
C ASP A 3 21.11 5.03 1.77
N GLY A 4 21.04 6.23 1.19
CA GLY A 4 19.96 7.18 1.48
C GLY A 4 18.58 6.62 1.12
N ALA A 5 18.45 5.94 -0.02
CA ALA A 5 17.20 5.31 -0.43
C ALA A 5 16.71 4.26 0.58
N LYS A 6 17.62 3.46 1.15
CA LYS A 6 17.27 2.48 2.19
C LYS A 6 16.82 3.16 3.49
N VAL A 7 17.47 4.24 3.89
CA VAL A 7 17.06 5.02 5.07
C VAL A 7 15.65 5.58 4.90
N VAL A 8 15.34 6.12 3.72
CA VAL A 8 14.00 6.60 3.40
C VAL A 8 12.98 5.45 3.40
N ALA A 9 13.31 4.31 2.77
CA ALA A 9 12.44 3.14 2.78
C ALA A 9 12.12 2.68 4.21
N ASN A 10 13.12 2.57 5.08
CA ASN A 10 12.94 2.20 6.49
C ASN A 10 12.08 3.22 7.25
N CYS A 11 12.24 4.52 6.96
CA CYS A 11 11.40 5.56 7.54
C CYS A 11 9.93 5.39 7.12
N LEU A 12 9.68 5.20 5.82
CA LEU A 12 8.34 5.01 5.27
C LEU A 12 7.68 3.70 5.75
N LEU A 13 8.47 2.67 6.03
CA LEU A 13 8.01 1.39 6.59
C LEU A 13 7.91 1.40 8.13
N SER A 14 8.21 2.50 8.80
CA SER A 14 8.07 2.58 10.26
C SER A 14 6.59 2.51 10.70
N PRO A 15 6.30 1.99 11.92
CA PRO A 15 4.92 1.93 12.42
C PRO A 15 4.22 3.29 12.43
N GLN A 16 4.94 4.36 12.79
CA GLN A 16 4.39 5.70 12.80
C GLN A 16 3.99 6.19 11.40
N ALA A 17 4.85 5.94 10.39
CA ALA A 17 4.56 6.31 9.01
C ALA A 17 3.36 5.52 8.48
N GLN A 18 3.28 4.22 8.77
CA GLN A 18 2.22 3.35 8.30
C GLN A 18 0.87 3.63 8.98
N ILE A 19 0.85 3.94 10.28
CA ILE A 19 -0.37 4.41 10.97
C ILE A 19 -0.86 5.74 10.39
N ARG A 20 0.06 6.68 10.09
CA ARG A 20 -0.30 7.96 9.47
C ARG A 20 -0.84 7.77 8.05
N LYS A 21 -0.26 6.86 7.28
CA LYS A 21 -0.70 6.47 5.93
C LYS A 21 -2.11 5.87 5.96
N ALA A 22 -2.36 4.94 6.89
CA ALA A 22 -3.64 4.25 7.02
C ALA A 22 -4.79 5.17 7.46
N ASN A 23 -4.50 6.30 8.11
CA ASN A 23 -5.53 7.25 8.52
C ASN A 23 -6.27 7.86 7.30
N PRO A 24 -7.59 7.64 7.15
CA PRO A 24 -8.38 8.17 6.03
C PRO A 24 -8.42 9.70 5.94
N ALA A 25 -8.20 10.41 7.06
CA ALA A 25 -8.11 11.86 7.08
C ALA A 25 -6.79 12.40 6.49
N VAL A 26 -5.83 11.53 6.17
CA VAL A 26 -4.51 11.89 5.66
C VAL A 26 -4.25 11.29 4.28
N TRP A 27 -4.36 9.96 4.16
CA TRP A 27 -4.17 9.26 2.89
C TRP A 27 -5.18 8.12 2.77
N GLY A 28 -5.30 7.26 3.80
CA GLY A 28 -6.29 6.19 3.85
C GLY A 28 -5.90 4.90 3.13
N ASP A 29 -4.65 4.81 2.64
CA ASP A 29 -4.14 3.59 2.05
C ASP A 29 -3.66 2.62 3.16
N PRO A 30 -4.13 1.36 3.19
CA PRO A 30 -3.80 0.42 4.26
C PRO A 30 -2.29 0.25 4.50
N SER A 31 -1.96 -0.11 5.75
CA SER A 31 -0.60 -0.45 6.16
C SER A 31 -0.15 -1.77 5.53
N VAL A 32 1.12 -1.85 5.18
CA VAL A 32 1.78 -3.11 4.77
C VAL A 32 2.40 -3.89 5.93
N LEU A 33 2.38 -3.32 7.14
CA LEU A 33 2.90 -3.97 8.34
C LEU A 33 1.91 -5.00 8.89
N ASP A 34 2.46 -6.10 9.36
CA ASP A 34 1.77 -7.08 10.18
C ASP A 34 1.55 -6.51 11.60
N GLY A 35 0.28 -6.27 11.94
CA GLY A 35 -0.12 -5.69 13.23
C GLY A 35 0.23 -6.55 14.44
N GLU A 36 0.31 -7.88 14.29
CA GLU A 36 0.63 -8.79 15.38
C GLU A 36 2.10 -8.71 15.81
N LYS A 37 2.97 -8.23 14.92
CA LYS A 37 4.39 -8.02 15.18
C LYS A 37 4.71 -6.64 15.77
N LEU A 38 3.71 -5.77 15.91
CA LEU A 38 3.89 -4.42 16.44
C LEU A 38 3.80 -4.37 17.97
N PRO A 39 4.47 -3.41 18.62
CA PRO A 39 4.20 -3.09 20.02
C PRO A 39 2.72 -2.79 20.25
N ALA A 40 2.15 -3.23 21.38
CA ALA A 40 0.70 -3.20 21.65
C ALA A 40 0.04 -1.83 21.37
N LYS A 41 0.71 -0.72 21.71
CA LYS A 41 0.21 0.63 21.42
C LYS A 41 0.06 0.89 19.92
N ALA A 42 1.09 0.56 19.14
CA ALA A 42 1.08 0.74 17.69
C ALA A 42 0.10 -0.21 17.01
N ALA A 43 0.03 -1.47 17.46
CA ALA A 43 -0.96 -2.44 16.99
C ALA A 43 -2.39 -1.92 17.16
N LYS A 44 -2.72 -1.40 18.35
CA LYS A 44 -4.04 -0.81 18.65
C LYS A 44 -4.34 0.43 17.81
N GLN A 45 -3.34 1.28 17.57
CA GLN A 45 -3.52 2.46 16.72
C GLN A 45 -3.72 2.08 15.26
N LEU A 46 -3.00 1.08 14.77
CA LEU A 46 -3.14 0.62 13.39
C LEU A 46 -4.49 -0.06 13.18
N SER A 47 -4.94 -0.91 14.10
CA SER A 47 -6.22 -1.62 13.99
C SER A 47 -7.43 -0.69 13.97
N ALA A 48 -7.32 0.52 14.54
CA ALA A 48 -8.36 1.55 14.44
C ALA A 48 -8.62 2.03 12.99
N PHE A 49 -7.67 1.81 12.08
CA PHE A 49 -7.78 2.16 10.66
C PHE A 49 -7.88 0.94 9.74
N THR A 50 -7.83 -0.28 10.28
CA THR A 50 -7.96 -1.51 9.48
C THR A 50 -9.45 -1.82 9.28
N PRO A 51 -9.98 -1.74 8.04
CA PRO A 51 -11.36 -2.10 7.77
C PRO A 51 -11.63 -3.58 8.07
N SER A 52 -12.76 -3.87 8.72
CA SER A 52 -13.27 -5.24 8.85
C SER A 52 -13.97 -5.68 7.57
N GLY A 53 -13.78 -6.93 7.15
CA GLY A 53 -14.53 -7.51 6.04
C GLY A 53 -14.05 -7.11 4.64
N MET A 54 -12.76 -6.85 4.46
CA MET A 54 -12.18 -6.72 3.11
C MET A 54 -12.35 -8.03 2.34
N PRO A 55 -12.65 -7.96 1.02
CA PRO A 55 -12.65 -9.14 0.17
C PRO A 55 -11.25 -9.74 0.07
N ASP A 56 -11.18 -11.00 -0.33
CA ASP A 56 -9.90 -11.67 -0.55
C ASP A 56 -9.05 -10.89 -1.56
N VAL A 57 -7.77 -10.73 -1.22
CA VAL A 57 -6.81 -10.06 -2.08
C VAL A 57 -6.61 -10.90 -3.35
N LEU A 58 -6.89 -10.30 -4.50
CA LEU A 58 -6.60 -10.90 -5.79
C LEU A 58 -5.11 -10.76 -6.12
N PRO A 59 -4.50 -11.77 -6.78
CA PRO A 59 -3.11 -11.67 -7.20
C PRO A 59 -2.92 -10.56 -8.23
N GLU A 60 -1.77 -9.90 -8.18
CA GLU A 60 -1.37 -8.94 -9.21
C GLU A 60 -1.26 -9.65 -10.58
N PRO A 61 -1.62 -8.95 -11.67
CA PRO A 61 -1.50 -9.51 -13.01
C PRO A 61 -0.04 -9.82 -13.35
N HIS A 62 0.18 -10.94 -14.04
CA HIS A 62 1.52 -11.32 -14.47
C HIS A 62 2.12 -10.25 -15.41
N ALA A 63 3.36 -9.82 -15.16
CA ALA A 63 3.99 -8.68 -15.84
C ALA A 63 3.95 -8.74 -17.38
N ALA A 64 3.97 -9.95 -17.96
CA ALA A 64 3.83 -10.15 -19.41
C ALA A 64 2.53 -9.56 -20.01
N TRP A 65 1.50 -9.34 -19.19
CA TRP A 65 0.22 -8.78 -19.60
C TRP A 65 0.18 -7.25 -19.61
N VAL A 66 1.14 -6.58 -18.97
CA VAL A 66 1.12 -5.11 -18.80
C VAL A 66 1.01 -4.41 -20.16
N ASN A 67 1.87 -4.76 -21.12
CA ASN A 67 1.88 -4.13 -22.44
C ASN A 67 0.56 -4.38 -23.21
N ALA A 68 0.02 -5.60 -23.13
CA ALA A 68 -1.22 -5.95 -23.82
C ALA A 68 -2.42 -5.19 -23.24
N LEU A 69 -2.48 -5.07 -21.91
CA LEU A 69 -3.52 -4.32 -21.20
C LEU A 69 -3.43 -2.82 -21.50
N GLU A 70 -2.23 -2.24 -21.49
CA GLU A 70 -2.02 -0.82 -21.79
C GLU A 70 -2.43 -0.46 -23.23
N GLN A 71 -2.02 -1.27 -24.21
CA GLN A 71 -2.40 -1.04 -25.61
C GLN A 71 -3.91 -1.09 -25.82
N GLU A 72 -4.58 -2.09 -25.24
CA GLU A 72 -6.03 -2.23 -25.39
C GLU A 72 -6.78 -1.12 -24.63
N TRP A 73 -6.24 -0.66 -23.49
CA TRP A 73 -6.78 0.48 -22.76
C TRP A 73 -6.71 1.77 -23.59
N LEU A 74 -5.54 2.07 -24.18
CA LEU A 74 -5.38 3.24 -25.05
C LEU A 74 -6.27 3.14 -26.31
N ARG A 75 -6.42 1.93 -26.88
CA ARG A 75 -7.32 1.74 -28.03
C ARG A 75 -8.78 2.04 -27.69
N ARG A 76 -9.24 1.69 -26.49
CA ARG A 76 -10.64 1.89 -26.06
C ARG A 76 -10.91 3.27 -25.49
N TYR A 77 -9.97 3.82 -24.73
CA TYR A 77 -10.18 4.98 -23.88
C TYR A 77 -9.17 6.11 -24.10
N GLY A 78 -8.14 5.90 -24.92
CA GLY A 78 -7.19 6.95 -25.27
C GLY A 78 -7.85 7.98 -26.18
N THR A 79 -8.15 9.16 -25.63
CA THR A 79 -8.42 10.35 -26.44
C THR A 79 -7.14 10.78 -27.14
N ARG A 80 -7.26 11.19 -28.41
CA ARG A 80 -6.13 11.72 -29.20
C ARG A 80 -5.58 13.01 -28.63
#